data_AF-A0A7K3XBB0-F1
#
_entry.id   AF-A0A7K3XBB0-F1
#
_cell.length_a   1.000
_cell.length_b   1.000
_cell.length_c   1.000
_cell.angle_alpha   90.00
_cell.angle_beta   90.00
_cell.angle_gamma   90.00
#
_symmetry.space_group_name_H-M   'P 1'
#
loop_
_entity.id
_entity.type
_entity.pdbx_description
1 polymer ?
#
loop_
_entity_poly.entity_id
_entity_poly.type
_entity_poly.pdbx_seq_one_letter_code
_entity_poly.pdbx_strand_id
1 'polypeptide(L)'
;MPAMLRAIGRVITAFALLIGAGGSVLAVAGPAQAARSTAYQVTVERTGGFAGVDESYTVLSSTVHLYTTDLMATVNGREFRTLGSAYRPAIPGADRYSYTVSVAYTNGHSKTVTTMDGADAPAVLWQVIDLTMRITADVTATRAG
;
A
#
# COMPACT_ATOMS: atom_id res chain seq x y z
N MET A 1 2.27 -62.79 19.63
CA MET A 1 0.94 -62.15 19.51
C MET A 1 1.15 -60.68 19.16
N PRO A 2 0.93 -60.27 17.90
CA PRO A 2 0.31 -58.97 17.69
C PRO A 2 -0.79 -59.05 16.61
N ALA A 3 -1.94 -58.46 16.88
CA ALA A 3 -3.03 -58.33 15.93
C ALA A 3 -3.67 -56.94 16.04
N MET A 4 -4.27 -56.52 14.91
CA MET A 4 -5.07 -55.32 14.64
C MET A 4 -4.23 -54.09 14.27
N LEU A 5 -4.08 -53.67 13.01
CA LEU A 5 -4.92 -53.72 11.80
C LEU A 5 -6.28 -53.01 11.90
N ARG A 6 -6.38 -51.85 11.22
CA ARG A 6 -7.56 -51.28 10.50
C ARG A 6 -7.08 -49.97 9.86
N ALA A 7 -6.76 -49.83 8.57
CA ALA A 7 -7.39 -50.24 7.32
C ALA A 7 -8.76 -49.56 7.05
N ILE A 8 -8.73 -48.45 6.31
CA ILE A 8 -9.83 -47.88 5.50
C ILE A 8 -9.09 -47.32 4.27
N GLY A 9 -9.07 -47.94 3.09
CA GLY A 9 -10.20 -48.21 2.18
C GLY A 9 -10.46 -46.92 1.38
N ARG A 10 -10.15 -46.78 0.08
CA ARG A 10 -10.47 -47.67 -1.04
C ARG A 10 -9.52 -47.42 -2.22
N VAL A 11 -9.05 -48.53 -2.80
CA VAL A 11 -8.49 -48.60 -4.14
C VAL A 11 -9.65 -48.59 -5.14
N ILE A 12 -9.63 -47.70 -6.14
CA ILE A 12 -10.26 -47.96 -7.44
C ILE A 12 -9.22 -47.62 -8.51
N THR A 13 -8.53 -48.66 -8.95
CA THR A 13 -7.79 -48.66 -10.21
C THR A 13 -8.80 -48.87 -11.33
N ALA A 14 -8.86 -47.97 -12.30
CA ALA A 14 -9.50 -48.26 -13.58
C ALA A 14 -8.52 -47.92 -14.71
N PHE A 15 -8.26 -48.96 -15.50
CA PHE A 15 -7.26 -49.05 -16.54
C PHE A 15 -7.87 -48.62 -17.88
N ALA A 16 -7.23 -47.64 -18.51
CA ALA A 16 -7.09 -47.33 -19.94
C ALA A 16 -8.23 -47.51 -20.98
N LEU A 17 -8.29 -46.48 -21.83
CA LEU A 17 -8.31 -46.51 -23.30
C LEU A 17 -9.67 -46.30 -24.01
N LEU A 18 -9.88 -45.09 -24.54
CA LEU A 18 -10.35 -44.93 -25.93
C LEU A 18 -10.07 -43.52 -26.48
N ILE A 19 -9.58 -43.48 -27.71
CA ILE A 19 -9.15 -42.33 -28.50
C ILE A 19 -10.35 -41.43 -28.83
N GLY A 20 -10.25 -40.15 -28.50
CA GLY A 20 -11.18 -39.10 -28.93
C GLY A 20 -10.39 -37.86 -29.29
N ALA A 21 -10.32 -37.56 -30.58
CA ALA A 21 -9.77 -36.32 -31.11
C ALA A 21 -10.53 -35.12 -30.53
N GLY A 22 -9.83 -34.25 -29.82
CA GLY A 22 -10.39 -33.06 -29.19
C GLY A 22 -9.31 -32.33 -28.41
N GLY A 23 -8.47 -31.59 -29.13
CA GLY A 23 -7.43 -30.76 -28.52
C GLY A 23 -8.04 -29.63 -27.71
N SER A 24 -8.25 -29.87 -26.43
CA SER A 24 -8.53 -28.82 -25.44
C SER A 24 -7.40 -28.85 -24.43
N VAL A 25 -6.32 -28.15 -24.74
CA VAL A 25 -5.28 -27.82 -23.77
C VAL A 25 -5.96 -26.90 -22.75
N LEU A 26 -6.34 -27.44 -21.60
CA LEU A 26 -6.64 -26.63 -20.43
C LEU A 26 -5.33 -25.94 -20.06
N ALA A 27 -5.16 -24.71 -20.53
CA ALA A 27 -4.10 -23.84 -20.07
C ALA A 27 -4.24 -23.73 -18.56
N VAL A 28 -3.34 -24.38 -17.83
CA VAL A 28 -3.07 -24.05 -16.43
C VAL A 28 -2.70 -22.57 -16.47
N ALA A 29 -3.63 -21.72 -16.03
CA ALA A 29 -3.33 -20.33 -15.76
C ALA A 29 -2.11 -20.33 -14.84
N GLY A 30 -0.97 -19.90 -15.36
CA GLY A 30 0.20 -19.60 -14.55
C GLY A 30 -0.20 -18.65 -13.43
N PRO A 31 0.59 -18.52 -12.36
CA PRO A 31 0.25 -17.64 -11.25
C PRO A 31 -0.08 -16.28 -11.85
N ALA A 32 -1.35 -15.86 -11.70
CA ALA A 32 -1.79 -14.57 -12.18
C ALA A 32 -0.76 -13.57 -11.67
N GLN A 33 -0.04 -12.95 -12.61
CA GLN A 33 0.93 -11.91 -12.31
C GLN A 33 0.14 -10.89 -11.50
N ALA A 34 0.30 -10.88 -10.17
CA ALA A 34 -0.39 -9.93 -9.32
C ALA A 34 -0.07 -8.57 -9.93
N ALA A 35 -1.09 -7.93 -10.50
CA ALA A 35 -0.89 -6.70 -11.26
C ALA A 35 -0.07 -5.78 -10.36
N ARG A 36 1.10 -5.34 -10.84
CA ARG A 36 1.97 -4.43 -10.08
C ARG A 36 1.19 -3.14 -9.88
N SER A 37 0.46 -3.11 -8.78
CA SER A 37 -0.31 -1.98 -8.29
C SER A 37 0.69 -0.85 -8.06
N THR A 38 0.54 0.25 -8.78
CA THR A 38 1.48 1.38 -8.70
C THR A 38 0.74 2.56 -8.11
N ALA A 39 1.34 3.24 -7.14
CA ALA A 39 0.78 4.48 -6.60
C ALA A 39 0.69 5.55 -7.70
N TYR A 40 -0.47 6.19 -7.82
CA TYR A 40 -0.67 7.29 -8.78
C TYR A 40 -1.00 8.62 -8.10
N GLN A 41 -1.35 8.60 -6.82
CA GLN A 41 -1.72 9.77 -6.03
C GLN A 41 -1.33 9.56 -4.56
N VAL A 42 -0.77 10.60 -3.96
CA VAL A 42 -0.51 10.70 -2.53
C VAL A 42 -1.18 11.96 -2.00
N THR A 43 -1.95 11.81 -0.93
CA THR A 43 -2.60 12.91 -0.23
C THR A 43 -2.19 12.89 1.23
N VAL A 44 -1.82 14.06 1.77
CA VAL A 44 -1.54 14.28 3.17
C VAL A 44 -2.51 15.34 3.68
N GLU A 45 -3.35 14.97 4.63
CA GLU A 45 -4.19 15.91 5.38
C GLU A 45 -3.47 16.23 6.69
N ARG A 46 -3.26 17.52 6.97
CA ARG A 46 -2.67 18.02 8.20
C ARG A 46 -3.72 18.80 8.97
N THR A 47 -4.00 18.38 10.19
CA THR A 47 -4.95 19.05 11.09
C THR A 47 -4.36 19.37 12.44
N GLY A 48 -4.92 20.36 13.13
CA GLY A 48 -4.57 20.70 14.51
C GLY A 48 -3.57 21.84 14.63
N GLY A 49 -2.64 21.72 15.59
CA GLY A 49 -1.82 22.85 16.05
C GLY A 49 -2.65 23.91 16.80
N PHE A 50 -1.98 24.92 17.35
CA PHE A 50 -2.61 25.91 18.23
C PHE A 50 -3.75 26.71 17.57
N ALA A 51 -3.62 27.01 16.27
CA ALA A 51 -4.64 27.75 15.51
C ALA A 51 -5.75 26.86 14.94
N GLY A 52 -5.61 25.53 15.02
CA GLY A 52 -6.58 24.59 14.44
C GLY A 52 -6.63 24.65 12.91
N VAL A 53 -5.52 24.32 12.24
CA VAL A 53 -5.48 24.27 10.77
C VAL A 53 -6.17 22.99 10.24
N ASP A 54 -6.61 23.06 8.99
CA ASP A 54 -7.06 21.93 8.19
C ASP A 54 -6.57 22.13 6.75
N GLU A 55 -5.50 21.41 6.39
CA GLU A 55 -4.81 21.57 5.11
C GLU A 55 -4.69 20.23 4.39
N SER A 56 -4.83 20.26 3.07
CA SER A 56 -4.69 19.07 2.22
C SER A 56 -3.62 19.29 1.16
N TYR A 57 -2.63 18.41 1.14
CA TYR A 57 -1.52 18.40 0.19
C TYR A 57 -1.65 17.18 -0.70
N THR A 58 -1.78 17.39 -2.01
CA THR A 58 -1.95 16.29 -2.98
C THR A 58 -0.87 16.35 -4.04
N VAL A 59 -0.25 15.20 -4.29
CA VAL A 59 0.72 15.00 -5.37
C VAL A 59 0.27 13.84 -6.25
N LEU A 60 0.18 14.10 -7.55
CA LEU A 60 -0.10 13.08 -8.56
C LEU A 60 1.23 12.55 -9.11
N SER A 61 1.21 11.32 -9.61
CA SER A 61 2.36 10.75 -10.34
C SER A 61 2.76 11.57 -11.58
N SER A 62 1.84 12.36 -12.12
CA SER A 62 2.07 13.29 -13.24
C SER A 62 2.55 14.68 -12.82
N THR A 63 2.65 14.97 -11.52
CA THR A 63 3.14 16.26 -11.03
C THR A 63 4.61 16.44 -11.41
N VAL A 64 4.92 17.48 -12.19
CA VAL A 64 6.28 17.79 -12.61
C VAL A 64 7.02 18.48 -11.44
N HIS A 65 7.80 17.69 -10.70
CA HIS A 65 8.67 18.18 -9.62
C HIS A 65 9.86 17.24 -9.44
N LEU A 66 11.01 17.76 -9.00
CA LEU A 66 12.25 16.99 -8.86
C LEU A 66 12.16 15.82 -7.86
N TYR A 67 11.19 15.86 -6.95
CA TYR A 67 10.96 14.82 -5.93
C TYR A 67 9.75 13.92 -6.19
N THR A 68 8.97 14.15 -7.27
CA THR A 68 7.76 13.34 -7.52
C THR A 68 8.13 11.87 -7.72
N THR A 69 9.19 11.59 -8.49
CA THR A 69 9.66 10.21 -8.72
C THR A 69 10.06 9.53 -7.42
N ASP A 70 10.79 10.23 -6.55
CA ASP A 70 11.23 9.69 -5.26
C ASP A 70 10.05 9.44 -4.32
N LEU A 71 9.08 10.35 -4.26
CA LEU A 71 7.85 10.16 -3.49
C LEU A 71 7.10 8.91 -3.96
N MET A 72 6.89 8.77 -5.27
CA MET A 72 6.17 7.63 -5.86
C MET A 72 6.94 6.32 -5.65
N ALA A 73 8.27 6.33 -5.75
CA ALA A 73 9.09 5.17 -5.44
C ALA A 73 8.97 4.76 -3.97
N THR A 74 9.01 5.73 -3.05
CA THR A 74 8.90 5.52 -1.61
C THR A 74 7.59 4.86 -1.22
N VAL A 75 6.44 5.38 -1.69
CA VAL A 75 5.12 4.81 -1.35
C VAL A 75 4.86 3.46 -2.03
N ASN A 76 5.55 3.16 -3.14
CA ASN A 76 5.51 1.83 -3.75
C ASN A 76 6.41 0.81 -3.05
N GLY A 77 7.39 1.29 -2.27
CA GLY A 77 8.32 0.46 -1.51
C GLY A 77 7.64 -0.42 -0.48
N ARG A 78 8.26 -1.58 -0.20
CA ARG A 78 7.74 -2.54 0.78
C ARG A 78 7.59 -1.90 2.16
N GLU A 79 8.57 -1.10 2.58
CA GLU A 79 8.59 -0.46 3.90
C GLU A 79 7.32 0.35 4.14
N PHE A 80 6.97 1.25 3.21
CA PHE A 80 5.73 2.03 3.28
C PHE A 80 4.50 1.11 3.22
N ARG A 81 4.45 0.16 2.28
CA ARG A 81 3.30 -0.75 2.14
C ARG A 81 3.01 -1.57 3.40
N THR A 82 4.04 -1.89 4.18
CA THR A 82 3.92 -2.68 5.42
C THR A 82 3.68 -1.86 6.68
N LEU A 83 3.61 -0.52 6.59
CA LEU A 83 3.29 0.31 7.75
C LEU A 83 1.96 -0.11 8.40
N GLY A 84 1.89 0.02 9.73
CA GLY A 84 0.62 -0.01 10.46
C GLY A 84 -0.33 1.08 9.99
N SER A 85 -1.61 0.96 10.38
CA SER A 85 -2.64 1.94 10.04
C SER A 85 -2.52 3.24 10.84
N ALA A 86 -1.87 3.21 12.01
CA ALA A 86 -1.71 4.39 12.86
C ALA A 86 -0.46 4.32 13.73
N TYR A 87 0.12 5.48 14.01
CA TYR A 87 1.18 5.70 14.98
C TYR A 87 0.79 6.86 15.90
N ARG A 88 0.99 6.69 17.20
CA ARG A 88 0.58 7.68 18.20
C ARG A 88 1.70 7.93 19.20
N PRO A 89 1.80 9.16 19.75
CA PRO A 89 2.75 9.44 20.81
C PRO A 89 2.41 8.65 22.07
N ALA A 90 3.45 8.18 22.78
CA ALA A 90 3.29 7.46 24.05
C ALA A 90 2.72 8.37 25.16
N ILE A 91 3.04 9.66 25.11
CA ILE A 91 2.57 10.67 26.05
C ILE A 91 1.53 11.54 25.34
N PRO A 92 0.28 11.57 25.81
CA PRO A 92 -0.71 12.50 25.28
C PRO A 92 -0.28 13.93 25.61
N GLY A 93 -0.47 14.85 24.67
CA GLY A 93 -0.23 16.27 24.87
C GLY A 93 -1.23 17.07 24.06
N ALA A 94 -1.51 18.29 24.50
CA ALA A 94 -2.33 19.23 23.75
C ALA A 94 -1.56 19.76 22.53
N ASP A 95 -2.31 20.14 21.49
CA ASP A 95 -1.87 20.99 20.38
C ASP A 95 -0.76 20.42 19.47
N ARG A 96 -0.92 19.17 19.03
CA ARG A 96 -0.06 18.54 18.02
C ARG A 96 -0.71 18.58 16.64
N TYR A 97 0.11 18.59 15.58
CA TYR A 97 -0.41 18.27 14.27
C TYR A 97 -0.71 16.77 14.16
N SER A 98 -1.83 16.48 13.52
CA SER A 98 -2.21 15.13 13.08
C SER A 98 -2.08 15.07 11.57
N TYR A 99 -1.62 13.93 11.09
CA TYR A 99 -1.37 13.68 9.68
C TYR A 99 -2.12 12.43 9.23
N THR A 100 -2.93 12.55 8.19
CA THR A 100 -3.54 11.41 7.50
C THR A 100 -2.92 11.30 6.12
N VAL A 101 -2.13 10.24 5.90
CA VAL A 101 -1.50 9.93 4.62
C VAL A 101 -2.35 8.91 3.89
N SER A 102 -2.87 9.27 2.72
CA SER A 102 -3.66 8.39 1.85
C SER A 102 -2.95 8.22 0.51
N VAL A 103 -2.69 6.96 0.12
CA VAL A 103 -2.07 6.61 -1.16
C VAL A 103 -3.05 5.79 -1.99
N ALA A 104 -3.37 6.27 -3.18
CA ALA A 104 -4.22 5.57 -4.13
C ALA A 104 -3.37 4.83 -5.17
N TYR A 105 -3.74 3.58 -5.44
CA TYR A 105 -3.02 2.70 -6.36
C TYR A 105 -3.87 2.32 -7.58
N THR A 106 -3.20 2.01 -8.69
CA THR A 106 -3.85 1.71 -9.98
C THR A 106 -4.79 0.51 -9.97
N ASN A 107 -4.68 -0.39 -8.99
CA ASN A 107 -5.59 -1.53 -8.82
C ASN A 107 -6.85 -1.20 -7.99
N GLY A 108 -7.13 0.08 -7.73
CA GLY A 108 -8.29 0.53 -6.96
C GLY A 108 -8.14 0.41 -5.45
N HIS A 109 -7.02 -0.14 -4.95
CA HIS A 109 -6.74 -0.17 -3.52
C HIS A 109 -6.18 1.19 -3.06
N SER A 110 -6.45 1.52 -1.80
CA SER A 110 -5.82 2.63 -1.10
C SER A 110 -5.12 2.14 0.17
N LYS A 111 -4.08 2.85 0.57
CA LYS A 111 -3.47 2.70 1.89
C LYS A 111 -3.59 4.00 2.64
N THR A 112 -4.15 3.95 3.83
CA THR A 112 -4.23 5.10 4.73
C THR A 112 -3.42 4.82 6.00
N VAL A 113 -2.59 5.79 6.39
CA VAL A 113 -1.77 5.75 7.60
C VAL A 113 -1.93 7.08 8.33
N THR A 114 -2.29 7.02 9.62
CA THR A 114 -2.38 8.21 10.46
C THR A 114 -1.18 8.31 11.40
N THR A 115 -0.63 9.51 11.58
CA THR A 115 0.38 9.78 12.60
C THR A 115 0.16 11.15 13.24
N MET A 116 0.90 11.45 14.29
CA MET A 116 0.86 12.74 14.98
C MET A 116 2.28 13.15 15.36
N ASP A 117 2.51 14.45 15.55
CA ASP A 117 3.80 14.94 16.04
C ASP A 117 4.24 14.18 17.30
N GLY A 118 5.52 13.83 17.36
CA GLY A 118 6.11 13.08 18.48
C GLY A 118 5.60 11.64 18.63
N ALA A 119 4.91 11.08 17.62
CA ALA A 119 4.71 9.65 17.52
C ALA A 119 6.02 8.95 17.14
N ASP A 120 6.24 7.76 17.71
CA ASP A 120 7.31 6.86 17.29
C ASP A 120 6.86 6.11 16.02
N ALA A 121 6.93 6.82 14.89
CA ALA A 121 6.55 6.30 13.58
C ALA A 121 7.79 6.05 12.71
N PRO A 122 7.78 5.02 11.84
CA PRO A 122 8.90 4.73 10.93
C PRO A 122 9.27 5.92 10.05
N ALA A 123 10.57 6.11 9.80
CA ALA A 123 11.11 7.24 9.05
C ALA A 123 10.50 7.40 7.66
N VAL A 124 10.17 6.30 6.98
CA VAL A 124 9.52 6.32 5.66
C VAL A 124 8.17 7.04 5.67
N LEU A 125 7.42 7.02 6.79
CA LEU A 125 6.14 7.74 6.88
C LEU A 125 6.38 9.26 6.91
N TRP A 126 7.35 9.70 7.72
CA TRP A 126 7.73 11.11 7.82
C TRP A 126 8.29 11.63 6.49
N GLN A 127 9.11 10.83 5.82
CA GLN A 127 9.63 11.17 4.49
C GLN A 127 8.50 11.41 3.47
N VAL A 128 7.47 10.57 3.46
CA VAL A 128 6.32 10.74 2.55
C VAL A 128 5.54 12.02 2.87
N ILE A 129 5.35 12.34 4.15
CA ILE A 129 4.71 13.58 4.59
C ILE A 129 5.50 14.80 4.09
N ASP A 130 6.81 14.84 4.40
CA ASP A 130 7.68 15.96 4.05
C ASP A 130 7.78 16.19 2.55
N LEU A 131 7.97 15.12 1.77
CA LEU A 131 8.04 15.21 0.31
C LEU A 131 6.72 15.70 -0.29
N THR A 132 5.58 15.19 0.18
CA THR A 132 4.27 15.60 -0.33
C THR A 132 4.02 17.08 -0.09
N MET A 133 4.23 17.53 1.15
CA MET A 133 4.03 18.94 1.54
C MET A 133 4.99 19.86 0.79
N ARG A 134 6.27 19.47 0.65
CA ARG A 134 7.27 20.25 -0.07
C ARG A 134 6.92 20.41 -1.55
N ILE A 135 6.58 19.31 -2.24
CA ILE A 135 6.18 19.36 -3.65
C ILE A 135 4.98 20.29 -3.84
N THR A 136 3.95 20.15 -3.00
CA THR A 136 2.75 21.01 -3.10
C THR A 136 3.08 22.49 -2.85
N ALA A 137 3.95 22.79 -1.88
CA ALA A 137 4.39 24.16 -1.61
C ALA A 137 5.16 24.77 -2.79
N ASP A 138 6.17 24.06 -3.31
CA ASP A 138 7.03 24.52 -4.40
C ASP A 138 6.22 24.73 -5.71
N VAL A 139 5.32 23.80 -6.03
CA VAL A 139 4.42 23.92 -7.19
C VAL A 139 3.46 25.09 -7.04
N THR A 140 2.95 25.35 -5.83
CA THR A 140 2.04 26.48 -5.57
C THR A 140 2.77 27.81 -5.69
N ALA A 141 3.98 27.91 -5.13
CA ALA A 141 4.81 29.10 -5.24
C ALA A 141 5.15 29.45 -6.70
N THR A 142 5.48 28.44 -7.51
CA THR A 142 5.79 28.62 -8.94
C THR A 142 4.60 29.15 -9.75
N ARG A 143 3.36 28.87 -9.34
CA ARG A 143 2.15 29.36 -10.02
C ARG A 143 1.77 30.79 -9.63
N ALA A 144 2.31 31.30 -8.52
CA ALA A 144 1.96 32.61 -7.98
C ALA A 144 2.91 33.73 -8.46
N GLY A 145 4.05 33.38 -9.05
CA GLY A 145 5.03 34.33 -9.62
C GLY A 145 4.92 34.42 -11.13
#